data_AF-A0A932EFS8-F1
#
_entry.id   AF-A0A932EFS8-F1
#
_cell.length_a   1.000
_cell.length_b   1.000
_cell.length_c   1.000
_cell.angle_alpha   90.00
_cell.angle_beta   90.00
_cell.angle_gamma   90.00
#
_symmetry.space_group_name_H-M   'P 1'
#
loop_
_entity.id
_entity.type
_entity.pdbx_description
1 polymer ?
#
loop_
_entity_poly.entity_id
_entity_poly.type
_entity_poly.pdbx_seq_one_letter_code
_entity_poly.pdbx_strand_id
1 'polypeptide(L)' 'MQLIRTTLRLKENLKKRAEKKAFDENTSLQAIFNSALEQYLEKDAKKQAKRIVFKTHDLGVNLDNLRREDFYPEP' A
#
# COMPACT_ATOMS: atom_id res chain seq x y z
N MET A 1 4.15 -15.79 -19.98
CA MET A 1 3.10 -15.63 -18.94
C MET A 1 1.84 -16.36 -19.40
N GLN A 2 1.19 -17.11 -18.52
CA GLN A 2 -0.12 -17.71 -18.82
C GLN A 2 -1.22 -16.65 -18.62
N LEU A 3 -2.09 -16.49 -19.62
CA LEU A 3 -3.22 -15.57 -19.58
C LEU A 3 -4.50 -16.37 -19.27
N ILE A 4 -5.33 -15.85 -18.37
CA ILE A 4 -6.62 -16.45 -17.99
C ILE A 4 -7.73 -15.62 -18.63
N ARG A 5 -8.70 -16.30 -19.26
CA ARG A 5 -9.87 -15.64 -19.84
C ARG A 5 -10.88 -15.33 -18.74
N THR A 6 -11.10 -14.04 -18.52
CA THR A 6 -12.07 -13.54 -17.53
C THR A 6 -13.02 -12.56 -18.19
N THR A 7 -14.29 -12.59 -17.78
CA THR A 7 -15.29 -11.62 -18.23
C THR A 7 -15.59 -10.64 -17.10
N LEU A 8 -15.46 -9.34 -17.38
CA LEU A 8 -15.72 -8.27 -16.43
C LEU A 8 -16.73 -7.29 -17.02
N ARG A 9 -17.73 -6.89 -16.22
CA ARG A 9 -18.66 -5.81 -16.60
C ARG A 9 -18.02 -4.46 -16.29
N LEU A 10 -18.00 -3.57 -17.28
CA LEU A 10 -17.38 -2.25 -17.21
C LEU A 10 -18.41 -1.18 -17.55
N LYS A 11 -18.25 0.02 -16.98
CA LYS A 11 -19.04 1.19 -17.42
C LYS A 11 -18.69 1.50 -18.88
N GLU A 12 -19.69 1.77 -19.70
CA GLU A 12 -19.52 2.02 -21.13
C GLU A 12 -18.50 3.14 -21.40
N ASN A 13 -18.61 4.26 -20.69
CA ASN A 13 -17.70 5.39 -20.81
C ASN A 13 -16.24 5.02 -20.48
N LEU A 14 -16.02 4.12 -19.52
CA LEU A 14 -14.68 3.66 -19.18
C LEU A 14 -14.10 2.78 -20.29
N LYS A 15 -14.92 1.88 -20.85
CA LYS A 15 -14.49 1.03 -21.97
C LYS A 15 -14.05 1.87 -23.17
N LYS A 16 -14.89 2.83 -23.61
CA LYS A 16 -14.56 3.71 -24.75
C LYS A 16 -13.27 4.50 -24.54
N ARG A 17 -13.07 5.03 -23.33
CA ARG A 17 -11.84 5.78 -23.00
C ARG A 17 -10.60 4.88 -22.99
N ALA A 18 -10.72 3.68 -22.46
CA ALA A 18 -9.62 2.71 -22.44
C ALA A 18 -9.26 2.23 -23.86
N GLU A 19 -10.25 1.99 -24.71
CA GLU A 19 -10.03 1.61 -26.13
C GLU A 19 -9.34 2.73 -26.90
N LYS A 20 -9.77 3.98 -26.72
CA LYS A 20 -9.09 5.14 -27.32
C LYS A 20 -7.63 5.22 -26.86
N LYS A 21 -7.39 5.08 -25.55
CA LYS A 21 -6.04 5.10 -25.00
C LYS A 21 -5.18 3.95 -25.55
N ALA A 22 -5.75 2.75 -25.69
CA ALA A 22 -5.04 1.61 -26.27
C ALA A 22 -4.61 1.89 -27.71
N PHE A 23 -5.50 2.52 -28.49
CA PHE A 23 -5.19 2.95 -29.85
C PHE A 23 -4.07 4.01 -29.87
N ASP A 24 -4.19 5.07 -29.07
CA ASP A 24 -3.22 6.17 -29.00
C ASP A 24 -1.82 5.68 -28.58
N GLU A 25 -1.74 4.67 -27.71
CA GLU A 25 -0.48 4.11 -27.20
C GLU A 25 0.04 2.92 -28.02
N ASN A 26 -0.63 2.52 -29.11
CA ASN A 26 -0.34 1.29 -29.88
C ASN A 26 -0.26 0.04 -28.98
N THR A 27 -1.18 -0.07 -28.02
CA THR A 27 -1.27 -1.20 -27.10
C THR A 27 -2.62 -1.91 -27.22
N SER A 28 -2.78 -3.03 -26.51
CA SER A 28 -4.06 -3.71 -26.42
C SER A 28 -4.84 -3.27 -25.19
N LEU A 29 -6.17 -3.34 -25.28
CA LEU A 29 -7.06 -3.12 -24.14
C LEU A 29 -6.68 -4.01 -22.94
N GLN A 30 -6.26 -5.26 -23.23
CA GLN A 30 -5.78 -6.20 -22.22
C GLN A 30 -4.53 -5.68 -21.49
N ALA A 31 -3.57 -5.09 -22.20
CA ALA A 31 -2.36 -4.55 -21.60
C ALA A 31 -2.67 -3.36 -20.66
N ILE A 32 -3.61 -2.51 -21.05
CA ILE A 32 -4.10 -1.42 -20.18
C ILE A 32 -4.75 -1.97 -18.92
N PHE A 33 -5.58 -3.02 -19.02
CA PHE A 33 -6.21 -3.61 -17.85
C PHE A 33 -5.21 -4.26 -16.91
N ASN A 34 -4.28 -5.06 -17.44
CA ASN A 34 -3.27 -5.73 -16.63
C ASN A 34 -2.38 -4.72 -15.90
N SER A 35 -1.87 -3.70 -16.62
CA SER A 35 -1.03 -2.65 -16.01
C SER A 35 -1.78 -1.82 -14.96
N ALA A 36 -3.06 -1.50 -15.20
CA ALA A 36 -3.88 -0.79 -14.22
C ALA A 36 -4.12 -1.63 -12.95
N LEU A 37 -4.35 -2.93 -13.09
CA LEU A 37 -4.52 -3.85 -11.98
C LEU A 37 -3.22 -4.02 -11.19
N GLU A 38 -2.09 -4.22 -11.86
CA GLU A 38 -0.77 -4.27 -11.22
C GLU A 38 -0.50 -3.00 -10.41
N GLN A 39 -0.68 -1.82 -11.00
CA GLN A 39 -0.50 -0.55 -10.30
C GLN A 39 -1.45 -0.37 -9.11
N TYR A 40 -2.70 -0.84 -9.24
CA TYR A 40 -3.67 -0.76 -8.15
C TYR A 40 -3.25 -1.63 -6.96
N LEU A 41 -2.87 -2.89 -7.23
CA LEU A 41 -2.41 -3.84 -6.22
C LEU A 41 -1.10 -3.39 -5.58
N GLU A 42 -0.15 -2.87 -6.35
CA GLU A 42 1.11 -2.33 -5.82
C GLU A 42 0.91 -1.10 -4.93
N LYS A 43 -0.02 -0.20 -5.30
CA LYS A 43 -0.32 0.98 -4.48
C LYS A 43 -0.87 0.59 -3.11
N ASP A 44 -1.72 -0.42 -3.06
CA ASP A 44 -2.24 -0.95 -1.79
C ASP A 44 -1.15 -1.66 -0.98
N ALA A 45 -0.27 -2.44 -1.64
CA ALA A 45 0.89 -3.03 -0.98
C ALA A 45 1.81 -1.96 -0.37
N LYS A 46 2.08 -0.86 -1.09
CA LYS A 46 2.86 0.28 -0.57
C LYS A 46 2.17 0.99 0.59
N LYS A 47 0.84 1.13 0.57
CA LYS A 47 0.08 1.70 1.70
C LYS A 47 0.11 0.79 2.93
N GLN A 48 -0.01 -0.52 2.74
CA GLN A 48 0.10 -1.50 3.83
C GLN A 48 1.52 -1.54 4.41
N ALA A 49 2.56 -1.50 3.56
CA ALA A 49 3.94 -1.43 4.01
C ALA A 49 4.27 -0.15 4.78
N LYS A 50 3.57 0.96 4.50
CA LYS A 50 3.68 2.23 5.25
C LYS A 50 2.95 2.24 6.59
N ARG A 51 2.15 1.22 6.94
CA ARG A 51 1.68 1.06 8.32
C ARG A 51 2.87 0.63 9.17
N ILE A 52 3.64 1.60 9.64
CA ILE A 52 4.61 1.38 10.71
C ILE A 52 3.81 0.93 11.93
N VAL A 53 3.80 -0.37 12.17
CA VAL A 53 3.30 -0.94 13.42
C VAL A 53 4.37 -0.66 14.46
N PHE A 54 4.23 0.45 15.18
CA PHE A 54 5.01 0.66 16.40
C PHE A 54 4.60 -0.41 17.39
N LYS A 55 5.46 -1.41 17.60
CA LYS A 55 5.32 -2.34 18.72
C LYS A 55 5.69 -1.58 19.98
N THR A 56 4.73 -0.83 20.51
CA THR A 56 4.85 -0.18 21.81
C THR A 56 4.61 -1.25 22.87
N HIS A 57 5.63 -1.50 23.71
CA HIS A 57 5.44 -2.23 24.95
C HIS A 57 5.02 -1.25 26.04
N ASP A 58 4.10 -1.66 26.90
CA ASP A 58 3.72 -0.89 28.08
C ASP A 58 4.91 -0.90 29.05
N LEU A 59 5.53 0.27 29.23
CA LEU A 59 6.67 0.47 30.14
C LEU A 59 6.21 0.86 31.56
N GLY A 60 4.90 0.83 31.82
CA GLY A 60 4.31 1.24 33.09
C GLY A 60 4.20 2.75 33.23
N VAL A 61 3.94 3.20 34.46
CA VAL A 61 3.73 4.62 34.79
C VAL A 61 5.07 5.36 34.74
N ASN A 62 5.10 6.55 34.14
CA ASN A 62 6.30 7.40 34.14
C ASN A 62 6.75 7.69 35.59
N LEU A 63 7.96 7.24 35.91
CA LEU A 63 8.60 7.51 37.19
C LEU A 63 9.40 8.83 37.08
N ASP A 64 8.73 9.92 36.75
CA ASP A 64 9.33 11.26 36.59
C ASP A 64 9.80 11.89 37.93
N ASN A 65 9.58 11.19 39.04
CA ASN A 65 9.88 11.66 40.39
C ASN A 65 11.15 11.03 40.99
N LEU A 66 11.86 10.19 40.24
CA LEU A 66 13.06 9.51 40.71
C LEU A 66 14.30 10.38 40.51
N ARG A 67 15.05 10.64 41.59
CA ARG A 67 16.33 11.36 41.54
C ARG A 67 17.46 10.35 41.50
N ARG A 68 18.59 10.73 40.89
CA ARG A 68 19.77 9.88 40.75
C ARG A 68 20.28 9.35 42.09
N GLU A 69 20.15 10.17 43.12
CA GLU A 69 20.53 9.91 44.51
C GLU A 69 19.77 8.72 45.12
N ASP A 70 18.56 8.41 44.62
CA ASP A 70 17.73 7.33 45.16
C ASP A 70 18.23 5.92 44.78
N PHE A 71 19.06 5.79 43.74
CA PHE A 71 19.50 4.49 43.20
C PHE A 71 21.01 4.28 43.20
N TYR A 72 21.80 5.34 43.32
CA TYR A 72 23.25 5.26 43.26
C TYR A 72 23.85 5.90 44.52
N PRO A 73 24.42 5.10 45.45
CA PRO A 73 25.19 5.67 46.55
C PRO A 73 26.43 6.39 46.00
N GLU A 74 26.86 7.45 46.68
CA GLU A 74 28.02 8.26 46.31
C GLU A 74 29.30 7.40 46.16
N PRO A 75 30.20 7.77 45.22
CA PRO A 75 31.37 6.99 44.86
C PRO A 75 32.41 6.81 45.98
#